data_AF-L5JLH2-F1
#
_entry.id   AF-L5JLH2-F1
#
_cell.length_a   1.000
_cell.length_b   1.000
_cell.length_c   1.000
_cell.angle_alpha   90.00
_cell.angle_beta   90.00
_cell.angle_gamma   90.00
#
_symmetry.space_group_name_H-M   'P 1'
#
loop_
_entity.id
_entity.type
_entity.pdbx_description
1 polymer ?
#
loop_
_entity_poly.entity_id
_entity_poly.type
_entity_poly.pdbx_seq_one_letter_code
_entity_poly.pdbx_strand_id
1 'polypeptide(L)'
;MWIGYKILIVSHLITEIWAEKQYLSQREVDPGADFTRNHTILEGTRFKRAIYKGQYCRSFGCCEDRDDGCVTQFYEVNALCYCDTFCERENSDCCPDYKSFCRGEKEWLPHATPWYTEDRWTAQNYSQFWGMTLEEGFKYRLGTLPPSPMLLSMNEVTAVPAIIDLPEFFVAYYKWPGWTHGPLDQKNCAASWAFSTASVAADRIAIQSKGRYTANLSPQNLISCCAKNRHGCSSGSIDRAWWYLRKRGLVSHACYPFLKDQNTTNNACAMASRSDGRGKRHATKPCPNNIEKSNRIYQCSPPYRVSSNETEIMKEIIHNGPVQAIMQVHEDFFHYKSGIYRHVTSTNEKSEKYQKLQTHAVKLTGWGTLRGAQGRKEKFWIVANSWGNSWGENGYFRILRGVNESDIEKLIIAAWGQLTSSDEP
;
A
#
# COMPACT_ATOMS: atom_id res chain seq x y z
N MET A 1 -11.98 -42.99 42.37
CA MET A 1 -11.19 -41.82 41.94
C MET A 1 -11.50 -41.59 40.47
N TRP A 2 -11.82 -40.36 40.04
CA TRP A 2 -12.35 -39.95 38.71
C TRP A 2 -13.80 -39.43 38.67
N ILE A 3 -14.39 -39.07 39.81
CA ILE A 3 -15.58 -38.16 39.85
C ILE A 3 -15.32 -36.94 40.76
N GLY A 4 -14.26 -36.94 41.55
CA GLY A 4 -13.86 -35.82 42.42
C GLY A 4 -12.97 -34.73 41.81
N TYR A 5 -12.59 -34.84 40.51
CA TYR A 5 -11.66 -33.90 39.86
C TYR A 5 -12.34 -32.92 38.88
N LYS A 6 -13.67 -33.00 38.72
CA LYS A 6 -14.45 -32.11 37.84
C LYS A 6 -15.24 -31.01 38.58
N ILE A 7 -15.20 -30.98 39.90
CA ILE A 7 -15.93 -29.99 40.72
C ILE A 7 -15.00 -28.85 41.22
N LEU A 8 -13.68 -28.98 41.08
CA LEU A 8 -12.71 -27.98 41.53
C LEU A 8 -12.15 -27.04 40.44
N ILE A 9 -12.54 -27.22 39.16
CA ILE A 9 -12.14 -26.30 38.06
C ILE A 9 -13.29 -25.36 37.67
N VAL A 10 -14.53 -25.68 38.03
CA VAL A 10 -15.70 -24.80 37.80
C VAL A 10 -15.82 -23.72 38.89
N SER A 11 -15.17 -23.88 40.05
CA SER A 11 -15.17 -22.90 41.14
C SER A 11 -14.07 -21.82 41.05
N HIS A 12 -13.21 -21.85 40.03
CA HIS A 12 -12.17 -20.82 39.82
C HIS A 12 -12.42 -19.90 38.62
N LEU A 13 -13.40 -20.21 37.76
CA LEU A 13 -13.79 -19.36 36.61
C LEU A 13 -15.03 -18.49 36.89
N ILE A 14 -15.73 -18.72 38.00
CA ILE A 14 -16.93 -17.93 38.37
C ILE A 14 -16.58 -16.73 39.28
N THR A 15 -15.37 -16.69 39.85
CA THR A 15 -14.90 -15.56 40.68
C THR A 15 -14.21 -14.44 39.91
N GLU A 16 -13.76 -14.66 38.67
CA GLU A 16 -13.20 -13.57 37.83
C GLU A 16 -14.26 -12.84 36.99
N ILE A 17 -15.42 -13.47 36.72
CA ILE A 17 -16.52 -12.85 35.97
C ILE A 17 -17.37 -11.90 36.84
N TRP A 18 -17.24 -11.99 38.17
CA TRP A 18 -17.94 -11.10 39.12
C TRP A 18 -17.14 -9.86 39.53
N ALA A 19 -15.84 -9.77 39.21
CA ALA A 19 -15.00 -8.60 39.50
C ALA A 19 -14.96 -7.58 38.36
N GLU A 20 -15.27 -7.97 37.12
CA GLU A 20 -15.21 -7.07 35.96
C GLU A 20 -16.55 -6.38 35.66
N LYS A 21 -17.67 -6.89 36.20
CA LYS A 21 -19.00 -6.33 35.99
C LYS A 21 -19.43 -5.26 36.99
N GLN A 22 -18.57 -4.89 37.94
CA GLN A 22 -18.87 -3.88 38.96
C GLN A 22 -18.09 -2.57 38.81
N TYR A 23 -17.33 -2.38 37.72
CA TYR A 23 -16.54 -1.16 37.49
C TYR A 23 -17.05 -0.24 36.34
N LEU A 24 -18.14 -0.60 35.65
CA LEU A 24 -18.69 0.20 34.53
C LEU A 24 -20.16 0.60 34.73
N SER A 25 -20.55 0.85 35.98
CA SER A 25 -21.85 1.43 36.31
C SER A 25 -21.68 2.42 37.46
N GLN A 26 -21.22 3.64 37.13
CA GLN A 26 -21.56 4.92 37.78
C GLN A 26 -20.54 5.99 37.37
N ARG A 27 -20.93 6.84 36.40
CA ARG A 27 -20.58 8.28 36.34
C ARG A 27 -21.30 8.89 35.12
N GLU A 28 -22.57 9.21 35.33
CA GLU A 28 -23.08 10.46 34.80
C GLU A 28 -22.40 11.59 35.60
N VAL A 29 -21.98 12.66 34.92
CA VAL A 29 -22.01 14.08 35.32
C VAL A 29 -21.07 14.90 34.42
N ASP A 30 -21.71 15.74 33.61
CA ASP A 30 -21.47 17.15 33.25
C ASP A 30 -20.13 17.61 32.59
N PRO A 31 -20.18 18.29 31.43
CA PRO A 31 -19.01 18.82 30.73
C PRO A 31 -18.73 20.25 31.24
N GLY A 32 -17.87 20.37 32.24
CA GLY A 32 -17.46 21.64 32.80
C GLY A 32 -16.04 21.61 33.31
N ALA A 33 -15.17 22.33 32.60
CA ALA A 33 -13.97 23.01 33.05
C ALA A 33 -13.00 22.32 34.04
N ASP A 34 -11.74 22.32 33.58
CA ASP A 34 -10.51 22.43 34.36
C ASP A 34 -9.98 21.13 34.98
N PHE A 35 -8.75 20.75 34.60
CA PHE A 35 -7.71 20.21 35.51
C PHE A 35 -6.38 20.00 34.77
N THR A 36 -5.47 20.94 35.02
CA THR A 36 -4.02 20.82 35.30
C THR A 36 -3.13 19.74 34.63
N ARG A 37 -2.18 20.27 33.84
CA ARG A 37 -0.71 20.05 33.83
C ARG A 37 -0.14 18.77 34.49
N ASN A 38 0.46 17.90 33.66
CA ASN A 38 1.92 17.70 33.59
C ASN A 38 2.25 16.51 32.67
N HIS A 39 3.04 16.73 31.61
CA HIS A 39 4.28 16.00 31.35
C HIS A 39 4.96 16.46 30.04
N THR A 40 6.11 17.11 30.26
CA THR A 40 7.37 17.07 29.48
C THR A 40 7.40 17.42 27.99
N ILE A 41 8.12 18.51 27.75
CA ILE A 41 8.57 19.13 26.50
C ILE A 41 9.47 18.16 25.72
N LEU A 42 9.17 17.97 24.42
CA LEU A 42 10.14 17.63 23.40
C LEU A 42 10.00 18.64 22.25
N GLU A 43 11.04 19.46 22.11
CA GLU A 43 11.16 20.57 21.17
C GLU A 43 11.34 20.10 19.71
N GLY A 44 10.62 20.76 18.81
CA GLY A 44 11.00 21.03 17.41
C GLY A 44 11.00 19.86 16.42
N THR A 45 10.43 19.93 15.21
CA THR A 45 9.77 21.00 14.45
C THR A 45 8.94 20.37 13.32
N ARG A 46 7.86 21.09 12.96
CA ARG A 46 7.03 21.02 11.74
C ARG A 46 6.00 19.88 11.61
N PHE A 47 4.84 20.17 12.19
CA PHE A 47 3.59 19.43 12.11
C PHE A 47 2.99 19.36 10.70
N LYS A 48 2.39 18.19 10.44
CA LYS A 48 1.55 17.83 9.30
C LYS A 48 0.20 18.56 9.38
N ARG A 49 -0.12 19.36 8.36
CA ARG A 49 -1.23 20.31 8.35
C ARG A 49 -2.59 19.77 7.87
N ALA A 50 -2.86 18.47 7.93
CA ALA A 50 -4.10 17.99 7.33
C ALA A 50 -4.65 16.66 7.86
N ILE A 51 -5.35 16.68 9.01
CA ILE A 51 -6.43 15.73 9.36
C ILE A 51 -7.39 16.37 10.38
N TYR A 52 -7.99 17.56 10.16
CA TYR A 52 -8.73 18.18 11.28
C TYR A 52 -10.00 18.87 10.79
N LYS A 53 -11.16 18.43 11.30
CA LYS A 53 -12.49 18.96 10.97
C LYS A 53 -12.99 19.80 12.15
N GLY A 54 -13.16 21.10 11.94
CA GLY A 54 -13.77 22.02 12.91
C GLY A 54 -13.90 23.43 12.33
N GLN A 55 -14.85 24.22 12.87
CA GLN A 55 -15.01 25.65 12.59
C GLN A 55 -14.33 26.40 13.73
N TYR A 56 -13.10 26.88 13.54
CA TYR A 56 -12.28 27.46 14.61
C TYR A 56 -12.35 28.98 14.54
N CYS A 57 -11.80 29.58 13.47
CA CYS A 57 -11.90 31.03 13.25
C CYS A 57 -13.33 31.48 13.01
N ARG A 58 -14.16 30.62 12.40
CA ARG A 58 -15.58 30.93 12.21
C ARG A 58 -16.35 31.08 13.53
N SER A 59 -15.93 30.40 14.59
CA SER A 59 -16.56 30.50 15.90
C SER A 59 -15.97 31.62 16.76
N PHE A 60 -14.68 31.94 16.58
CA PHE A 60 -13.96 32.89 17.44
C PHE A 60 -13.75 34.28 16.85
N GLY A 61 -13.91 34.44 15.52
CA GLY A 61 -13.65 35.70 14.81
C GLY A 61 -12.21 35.82 14.28
N CYS A 62 -11.99 36.83 13.43
CA CYS A 62 -10.71 37.10 12.79
C CYS A 62 -10.11 38.39 13.32
N CYS A 63 -8.82 38.36 13.67
CA CYS A 63 -8.13 39.52 14.25
C CYS A 63 -7.21 40.19 13.22
N GLU A 64 -7.21 41.52 13.17
CA GLU A 64 -6.46 42.28 12.16
C GLU A 64 -4.97 42.47 12.50
N ASP A 65 -4.59 42.34 13.77
CA ASP A 65 -3.22 42.47 14.27
C ASP A 65 -2.74 41.19 14.97
N ARG A 66 -1.42 41.09 15.23
CA ARG A 66 -0.87 40.01 16.05
C ARG A 66 -1.43 40.11 17.46
N ASP A 67 -2.35 39.20 17.76
CA ASP A 67 -2.98 39.09 19.07
C ASP A 67 -2.78 37.67 19.58
N ASP A 68 -1.88 37.53 20.57
CA ASP A 68 -1.57 36.25 21.19
C ASP A 68 -2.79 35.66 21.95
N GLY A 69 -3.86 36.44 22.16
CA GLY A 69 -5.16 36.01 22.67
C GLY A 69 -6.16 35.57 21.57
N CYS A 70 -5.86 35.81 20.29
CA CYS A 70 -6.70 35.43 19.15
C CYS A 70 -6.43 33.98 18.71
N VAL A 71 -6.61 33.07 19.67
CA VAL A 71 -6.26 31.66 19.54
C VAL A 71 -7.42 30.76 19.96
N THR A 72 -7.56 29.63 19.29
CA THR A 72 -8.53 28.59 19.66
C THR A 72 -7.80 27.32 20.07
N GLN A 73 -8.30 26.66 21.11
CA GLN A 73 -7.77 25.36 21.52
C GLN A 73 -8.08 24.31 20.47
N PHE A 74 -7.01 23.70 19.98
CA PHE A 74 -7.03 22.68 18.97
C PHE A 74 -6.98 21.31 19.66
N TYR A 75 -8.16 20.86 20.08
CA TYR A 75 -8.36 19.70 20.96
C TYR A 75 -7.71 18.40 20.45
N GLU A 76 -7.55 18.24 19.13
CA GLU A 76 -7.08 17.00 18.51
C GLU A 76 -5.57 16.75 18.62
N VAL A 77 -4.77 17.80 18.87
CA VAL A 77 -3.31 17.66 19.16
C VAL A 77 -2.87 18.47 20.38
N ASN A 78 -3.82 18.94 21.19
CA ASN A 78 -3.59 19.77 22.37
C ASN A 78 -2.67 20.97 22.10
N ALA A 79 -2.90 21.65 20.97
CA ALA A 79 -2.17 22.85 20.56
C ALA A 79 -3.11 24.06 20.52
N LEU A 80 -2.56 25.26 20.37
CA LEU A 80 -3.33 26.47 20.06
C LEU A 80 -3.17 26.76 18.57
N CYS A 81 -4.26 27.13 17.90
CA CYS A 81 -4.21 27.61 16.53
C CYS A 81 -4.63 29.08 16.47
N TYR A 82 -4.07 29.84 15.51
CA TYR A 82 -4.25 31.29 15.40
C TYR A 82 -5.22 31.67 14.28
N CYS A 83 -5.97 32.75 14.52
CA CYS A 83 -6.93 33.36 13.58
C CYS A 83 -6.60 34.82 13.22
N ASP A 84 -5.35 35.25 13.43
CA ASP A 84 -4.88 36.60 13.16
C ASP A 84 -4.24 36.78 11.77
N THR A 85 -3.92 38.02 11.37
CA THR A 85 -3.29 38.33 10.08
C THR A 85 -1.87 37.81 9.91
N PHE A 86 -1.18 37.40 10.97
CA PHE A 86 0.17 36.82 10.90
C PHE A 86 0.19 35.39 10.36
N CYS A 87 -1.00 34.80 10.20
CA CYS A 87 -1.18 33.49 9.60
C CYS A 87 -0.66 33.31 8.16
N GLU A 88 -0.31 34.39 7.47
CA GLU A 88 0.22 34.39 6.09
C GLU A 88 1.68 33.90 5.97
N ARG A 89 2.43 33.79 7.07
CA ARG A 89 3.86 33.44 7.03
C ARG A 89 4.06 31.93 6.83
N GLU A 90 5.05 31.54 6.01
CA GLU A 90 5.34 30.14 5.58
C GLU A 90 5.60 29.10 6.71
N ASN A 91 5.54 29.51 7.97
CA ASN A 91 5.79 28.71 9.18
C ASN A 91 4.67 28.77 10.24
N SER A 92 3.48 29.29 9.93
CA SER A 92 2.48 29.66 10.93
C SER A 92 1.63 28.52 11.52
N ASP A 93 1.22 28.62 12.79
CA ASP A 93 0.32 27.71 13.51
C ASP A 93 -1.17 28.04 13.27
N CYS A 94 -1.55 28.27 12.02
CA CYS A 94 -2.89 28.74 11.68
C CYS A 94 -3.99 27.72 11.89
N CYS A 95 -5.16 28.22 12.31
CA CYS A 95 -6.36 27.42 12.31
C CYS A 95 -6.73 26.99 10.87
N PRO A 96 -7.21 25.76 10.68
CA PRO A 96 -7.50 25.19 9.36
C PRO A 96 -8.47 26.00 8.49
N ASP A 97 -9.43 26.72 9.08
CA ASP A 97 -10.46 27.51 8.40
C ASP A 97 -10.10 29.00 8.23
N TYR A 98 -8.90 29.43 8.64
CA TYR A 98 -8.49 30.84 8.59
C TYR A 98 -8.56 31.44 7.17
N LYS A 99 -8.03 30.74 6.16
CA LYS A 99 -8.00 31.26 4.79
C LYS A 99 -9.40 31.41 4.19
N SER A 100 -10.26 30.41 4.40
CA SER A 100 -11.61 30.41 3.84
C SER A 100 -12.55 31.36 4.58
N PHE A 101 -12.40 31.52 5.90
CA PHE A 101 -13.25 32.39 6.70
C PHE A 101 -12.74 33.84 6.81
N CYS A 102 -11.47 34.03 7.19
CA CYS A 102 -10.92 35.36 7.49
C CYS A 102 -10.45 36.13 6.27
N ARG A 103 -9.95 35.44 5.24
CA ARG A 103 -9.53 36.10 3.98
C ARG A 103 -10.61 36.10 2.90
N GLY A 104 -11.73 35.43 3.16
CA GLY A 104 -12.76 35.22 2.15
C GLY A 104 -12.23 34.53 0.89
N GLU A 105 -11.08 33.84 0.98
CA GLU A 105 -10.58 33.04 -0.12
C GLU A 105 -11.60 31.96 -0.39
N LYS A 106 -12.09 31.88 -1.64
CA LYS A 106 -12.99 30.79 -2.02
C LYS A 106 -12.25 29.48 -1.78
N GLU A 107 -12.70 28.75 -0.76
CA GLU A 107 -12.41 27.34 -0.61
C GLU A 107 -12.75 26.69 -1.96
N TRP A 108 -11.85 25.85 -2.49
CA TRP A 108 -12.22 25.01 -3.62
C TRP A 108 -13.50 24.30 -3.21
N LEU A 109 -14.61 24.64 -3.89
CA LEU A 109 -15.86 23.93 -3.69
C LEU A 109 -15.49 22.44 -3.85
N PRO A 110 -15.68 21.59 -2.82
CA PRO A 110 -15.65 20.16 -3.07
C PRO A 110 -16.63 19.98 -4.22
N HIS A 111 -16.27 19.20 -5.25
CA HIS A 111 -17.22 18.88 -6.32
C HIS A 111 -18.53 18.40 -5.67
N ALA A 112 -19.46 19.32 -5.51
CA ALA A 112 -20.68 19.17 -4.75
C ALA A 112 -21.73 18.74 -5.75
N THR A 113 -21.57 17.51 -6.19
CA THR A 113 -22.63 16.62 -6.63
C THR A 113 -21.98 15.23 -6.65
N PRO A 114 -22.31 14.37 -5.68
CA PRO A 114 -22.01 12.95 -5.82
C PRO A 114 -22.80 12.44 -7.02
N TRP A 115 -22.16 12.32 -8.18
CA TRP A 115 -22.70 11.54 -9.29
C TRP A 115 -22.54 10.05 -8.99
N TYR A 116 -23.12 9.58 -7.88
CA TYR A 116 -23.16 8.15 -7.57
C TYR A 116 -24.50 7.61 -8.04
N THR A 117 -24.45 6.89 -9.16
CA THR A 117 -25.39 5.80 -9.34
C THR A 117 -25.03 4.75 -8.29
N GLU A 118 -26.05 4.32 -7.55
CA GLU A 118 -26.04 3.33 -6.46
C GLU A 118 -24.94 2.25 -6.61
N ASP A 119 -24.24 2.00 -5.49
CA ASP A 119 -23.66 0.70 -5.10
C ASP A 119 -22.37 0.14 -5.72
N ARG A 120 -21.52 0.91 -6.42
CA ARG A 120 -20.31 0.30 -7.05
C ARG A 120 -19.02 0.41 -6.23
N TRP A 121 -18.52 1.63 -6.02
CA TRP A 121 -17.33 1.91 -5.21
C TRP A 121 -17.39 3.35 -4.67
N THR A 122 -16.71 3.62 -3.56
CA THR A 122 -16.71 4.93 -2.90
C THR A 122 -15.36 5.63 -3.08
N ALA A 123 -15.39 6.96 -3.17
CA ALA A 123 -14.21 7.79 -3.27
C ALA A 123 -13.94 8.58 -1.98
N GLN A 124 -12.67 8.86 -1.70
CA GLN A 124 -12.21 9.72 -0.61
C GLN A 124 -10.97 10.50 -1.03
N ASN A 125 -10.81 11.71 -0.49
CA ASN A 125 -9.58 12.49 -0.62
C ASN A 125 -8.51 11.97 0.35
N TYR A 126 -7.29 11.79 -0.17
CA TYR A 126 -6.15 11.33 0.64
C TYR A 126 -5.13 12.43 0.87
N SER A 127 -4.70 12.54 2.13
CA SER A 127 -3.73 13.56 2.52
C SER A 127 -2.39 13.44 1.86
N GLN A 128 -2.01 12.21 1.54
CA GLN A 128 -0.78 11.90 0.83
C GLN A 128 -0.77 12.37 -0.64
N PHE A 129 -1.87 12.93 -1.17
CA PHE A 129 -1.96 13.52 -2.50
C PHE A 129 -2.16 15.05 -2.45
N TRP A 130 -2.32 15.68 -1.28
CA TRP A 130 -2.52 17.12 -1.19
C TRP A 130 -1.33 17.91 -1.74
N GLY A 131 -1.65 18.94 -2.54
CA GLY A 131 -0.65 19.79 -3.18
C GLY A 131 0.02 19.18 -4.41
N MET A 132 -0.27 17.93 -4.77
CA MET A 132 0.19 17.33 -6.03
C MET A 132 -0.81 17.57 -7.15
N THR A 133 -0.29 17.93 -8.32
CA THR A 133 -1.06 17.91 -9.56
C THR A 133 -1.35 16.47 -10.00
N LEU A 134 -2.36 16.28 -10.85
CA LEU A 134 -2.68 14.97 -11.42
C LEU A 134 -1.49 14.37 -12.20
N GLU A 135 -0.76 15.22 -12.94
CA GLU A 135 0.44 14.82 -13.67
C GLU A 135 1.55 14.31 -12.72
N GLU A 136 1.76 14.99 -11.59
CA GLU A 136 2.69 14.55 -10.55
C GLU A 136 2.21 13.26 -9.88
N GLY A 137 0.90 13.10 -9.67
CA GLY A 137 0.30 11.86 -9.19
C GLY A 137 0.67 10.69 -10.10
N PHE A 138 0.41 10.81 -11.41
CA PHE A 138 0.80 9.81 -12.40
C PHE A 138 2.32 9.56 -12.41
N LYS A 139 3.11 10.64 -12.40
CA LYS A 139 4.58 10.57 -12.46
C LYS A 139 5.19 9.88 -11.25
N TYR A 140 4.74 10.19 -10.03
CA TYR A 140 5.39 9.72 -8.80
C TYR A 140 4.79 8.44 -8.21
N ARG A 141 3.51 8.15 -8.48
CA ARG A 141 2.81 7.00 -7.87
C ARG A 141 2.76 5.76 -8.77
N LEU A 142 3.00 5.89 -10.07
CA LEU A 142 2.93 4.76 -11.00
C LEU A 142 4.32 4.24 -11.34
N GLY A 143 5.00 4.82 -12.33
CA GLY A 143 6.40 4.52 -12.62
C GLY A 143 6.68 3.16 -13.26
N THR A 144 5.67 2.42 -13.71
CA THR A 144 5.90 1.24 -14.55
C THR A 144 5.88 1.66 -16.02
N LEU A 145 6.94 1.31 -16.75
CA LEU A 145 6.96 1.52 -18.20
C LEU A 145 5.97 0.57 -18.87
N PRO A 146 5.31 0.99 -19.96
CA PRO A 146 4.49 0.10 -20.77
C PRO A 146 5.25 -1.19 -21.13
N PRO A 147 4.61 -2.36 -21.08
CA PRO A 147 5.24 -3.63 -21.43
C PRO A 147 5.90 -3.58 -22.80
N SER A 148 7.08 -4.18 -22.93
CA SER A 148 7.73 -4.33 -24.23
C SER A 148 6.92 -5.30 -25.12
N PRO A 149 6.96 -5.13 -26.46
CA PRO A 149 6.33 -6.09 -27.37
C PRO A 149 6.81 -7.53 -27.14
N MET A 150 8.09 -7.70 -26.77
CA MET A 150 8.67 -9.00 -26.44
C MET A 150 8.03 -9.64 -25.19
N LEU A 151 7.70 -8.83 -24.18
CA LEU A 151 7.02 -9.31 -22.97
C LEU A 151 5.57 -9.71 -23.28
N LEU A 152 4.90 -8.93 -24.13
CA LEU A 152 3.53 -9.20 -24.60
C LEU A 152 3.45 -10.38 -25.58
N SER A 153 4.56 -10.78 -26.20
CA SER A 153 4.63 -11.93 -27.11
C SER A 153 5.16 -13.21 -26.45
N MET A 154 5.46 -13.19 -25.15
CA MET A 154 5.83 -14.40 -24.42
C MET A 154 4.67 -15.41 -24.45
N ASN A 155 5.00 -16.69 -24.69
CA ASN A 155 4.04 -17.77 -24.62
C ASN A 155 3.38 -17.82 -23.25
N GLU A 156 2.05 -17.90 -23.26
CA GLU A 156 1.25 -18.02 -22.05
C GLU A 156 1.36 -19.45 -21.52
N VAL A 157 1.66 -19.56 -20.22
CA VAL A 157 1.62 -20.81 -19.48
C VAL A 157 0.23 -20.95 -18.86
N THR A 158 -0.37 -22.12 -19.08
CA THR A 158 -1.60 -22.55 -18.41
C THR A 158 -1.25 -23.47 -17.25
N ALA A 159 -2.04 -23.42 -16.19
CA ALA A 159 -1.88 -24.32 -15.06
C ALA A 159 -2.34 -25.73 -15.48
N VAL A 160 -1.49 -26.73 -15.23
CA VAL A 160 -1.80 -28.16 -15.48
C VAL A 160 -3.07 -28.54 -14.68
N PRO A 161 -4.01 -29.31 -15.24
CA PRO A 161 -5.34 -29.45 -14.66
C PRO A 161 -5.30 -30.35 -13.41
N ALA A 162 -5.62 -29.77 -12.26
CA ALA A 162 -5.93 -30.54 -11.05
C ALA A 162 -7.20 -30.07 -10.32
N ILE A 163 -7.71 -28.86 -10.62
CA ILE A 163 -8.91 -28.32 -9.99
C ILE A 163 -9.95 -28.00 -11.08
N ILE A 164 -11.06 -28.76 -11.06
CA ILE A 164 -12.24 -28.54 -11.91
C ILE A 164 -13.17 -27.48 -11.28
N ASP A 165 -13.10 -27.26 -9.95
CA ASP A 165 -13.97 -26.34 -9.23
C ASP A 165 -13.19 -25.34 -8.36
N LEU A 166 -13.15 -24.08 -8.78
CA LEU A 166 -12.47 -23.00 -8.07
C LEU A 166 -13.44 -22.33 -7.08
N PRO A 167 -13.02 -22.03 -5.84
CA PRO A 167 -13.92 -21.42 -4.86
C PRO A 167 -14.40 -20.03 -5.31
N GLU A 168 -15.61 -19.64 -4.92
CA GLU A 168 -16.16 -18.30 -5.23
C GLU A 168 -15.34 -17.16 -4.60
N PHE A 169 -14.63 -17.45 -3.52
CA PHE A 169 -13.80 -16.51 -2.75
C PHE A 169 -12.47 -17.15 -2.35
N PHE A 170 -11.37 -16.44 -2.58
CA PHE A 170 -10.03 -16.88 -2.21
C PHE A 170 -9.16 -15.67 -1.83
N VAL A 171 -8.40 -15.80 -0.74
CA VAL A 171 -7.38 -14.83 -0.35
C VAL A 171 -6.12 -15.59 0.05
N ALA A 172 -4.99 -15.27 -0.59
CA ALA A 172 -3.72 -15.96 -0.35
C ALA A 172 -3.30 -15.93 1.13
N TYR A 173 -3.61 -14.85 1.85
CA TYR A 173 -3.32 -14.72 3.29
C TYR A 173 -3.97 -15.82 4.14
N TYR A 174 -5.21 -16.23 3.84
CA TYR A 174 -5.89 -17.29 4.59
C TYR A 174 -5.31 -18.68 4.30
N LYS A 175 -4.80 -18.90 3.08
CA LYS A 175 -4.18 -20.18 2.71
C LYS A 175 -2.75 -20.29 3.23
N TRP A 176 -2.00 -19.19 3.24
CA TRP A 176 -0.59 -19.15 3.64
C TRP A 176 -0.35 -18.03 4.67
N PRO A 177 -0.88 -18.16 5.90
CA PRO A 177 -0.77 -17.13 6.92
C PRO A 177 0.70 -16.88 7.29
N GLY A 178 1.08 -15.60 7.30
CA GLY A 178 2.45 -15.17 7.60
C GLY A 178 3.45 -15.34 6.45
N TRP A 179 3.03 -15.87 5.29
CA TRP A 179 3.90 -16.01 4.11
C TRP A 179 3.54 -15.04 2.98
N THR A 180 2.43 -14.32 3.13
CA THR A 180 2.03 -13.24 2.21
C THR A 180 2.21 -11.89 2.88
N HIS A 181 3.07 -11.05 2.33
CA HIS A 181 3.40 -9.75 2.89
C HIS A 181 2.37 -8.69 2.49
N GLY A 182 2.08 -7.77 3.41
CA GLY A 182 1.16 -6.67 3.16
C GLY A 182 1.71 -5.59 2.20
N PRO A 183 0.88 -4.60 1.85
CA PRO A 183 1.26 -3.47 1.02
C PRO A 183 2.40 -2.68 1.66
N LEU A 184 3.38 -2.29 0.84
CA LEU A 184 4.41 -1.31 1.21
C LEU A 184 4.05 0.05 0.62
N ASP A 185 4.77 1.10 1.02
CA ASP A 185 4.56 2.45 0.51
C ASP A 185 5.78 2.94 -0.26
N GLN A 186 5.61 3.10 -1.58
CA GLN A 186 6.63 3.63 -2.49
C GLN A 186 6.83 5.15 -2.33
N LYS A 187 6.01 5.83 -1.53
CA LYS A 187 6.03 7.30 -1.35
C LYS A 187 5.95 8.01 -2.71
N ASN A 188 6.71 9.08 -2.90
CA ASN A 188 6.81 9.82 -4.17
C ASN A 188 7.98 9.34 -5.03
N CYS A 189 8.17 8.02 -5.09
CA CYS A 189 9.13 7.36 -5.97
C CYS A 189 8.35 6.51 -6.97
N ALA A 190 8.55 6.73 -8.26
CA ALA A 190 7.85 6.07 -9.35
C ALA A 190 8.37 4.63 -9.54
N ALA A 191 8.04 3.76 -8.57
CA ALA A 191 8.70 2.47 -8.40
C ALA A 191 7.72 1.29 -8.22
N SER A 192 6.46 1.42 -8.65
CA SER A 192 5.52 0.29 -8.57
C SER A 192 6.05 -0.99 -9.23
N TRP A 193 6.83 -0.86 -10.31
CA TRP A 193 7.56 -1.95 -10.96
C TRP A 193 8.46 -2.74 -10.00
N ALA A 194 9.17 -2.06 -9.09
CA ALA A 194 10.09 -2.67 -8.15
C ALA A 194 9.35 -3.25 -6.93
N PHE A 195 8.37 -2.50 -6.41
CA PHE A 195 7.58 -2.88 -5.25
C PHE A 195 6.73 -4.12 -5.52
N SER A 196 6.00 -4.14 -6.63
CA SER A 196 5.18 -5.30 -7.01
C SER A 196 6.04 -6.54 -7.30
N THR A 197 7.17 -6.38 -8.03
CA THR A 197 8.09 -7.49 -8.32
C THR A 197 8.67 -8.09 -7.04
N ALA A 198 9.22 -7.25 -6.14
CA ALA A 198 9.81 -7.72 -4.89
C ALA A 198 8.75 -8.37 -3.98
N SER A 199 7.55 -7.81 -3.91
CA SER A 199 6.47 -8.34 -3.08
C SER A 199 5.96 -9.70 -3.56
N VAL A 200 5.73 -9.87 -4.87
CA VAL A 200 5.33 -11.16 -5.46
C VAL A 200 6.43 -12.21 -5.25
N ALA A 201 7.69 -11.84 -5.49
CA ALA A 201 8.81 -12.74 -5.29
C ALA A 201 8.96 -13.18 -3.83
N ALA A 202 8.82 -12.25 -2.86
CA ALA A 202 8.88 -12.57 -1.44
C ALA A 202 7.83 -13.61 -1.04
N ASP A 203 6.58 -13.39 -1.45
CA ASP A 203 5.46 -14.27 -1.13
C ASP A 203 5.68 -15.66 -1.73
N ARG A 204 6.10 -15.74 -3.00
CA ARG A 204 6.33 -17.01 -3.67
C ARG A 204 7.51 -17.78 -3.11
N ILE A 205 8.60 -17.11 -2.76
CA ILE A 205 9.72 -17.75 -2.08
C ILE A 205 9.28 -18.32 -0.73
N ALA A 206 8.47 -17.58 0.04
CA ALA A 206 7.94 -18.07 1.31
C ALA A 206 7.04 -19.29 1.15
N ILE A 207 6.10 -19.24 0.21
CA ILE A 207 5.16 -20.33 -0.09
C ILE A 207 5.90 -21.58 -0.58
N GLN A 208 6.79 -21.44 -1.55
CA GLN A 208 7.45 -22.57 -2.19
C GLN A 208 8.55 -23.17 -1.30
N SER A 209 9.18 -22.35 -0.44
CA SER A 209 10.09 -22.83 0.60
C SER A 209 9.38 -23.41 1.83
N LYS A 210 8.04 -23.49 1.81
CA LYS A 210 7.21 -23.96 2.94
C LYS A 210 7.52 -23.22 4.24
N GLY A 211 7.71 -21.91 4.15
CA GLY A 211 7.99 -21.05 5.30
C GLY A 211 9.45 -21.03 5.77
N ARG A 212 10.38 -21.71 5.09
CA ARG A 212 11.82 -21.63 5.42
C ARG A 212 12.39 -20.22 5.21
N TYR A 213 11.85 -19.48 4.24
CA TYR A 213 12.27 -18.13 3.89
C TYR A 213 11.08 -17.18 3.85
N THR A 214 10.83 -16.45 4.93
CA THR A 214 9.69 -15.52 5.05
C THR A 214 10.10 -14.05 4.99
N ALA A 215 11.29 -13.74 4.47
CA ALA A 215 11.75 -12.36 4.40
C ALA A 215 11.02 -11.59 3.28
N ASN A 216 10.48 -10.43 3.62
CA ASN A 216 10.06 -9.47 2.60
C ASN A 216 11.30 -9.01 1.80
N LEU A 217 11.22 -8.91 0.48
CA LEU A 217 12.36 -8.54 -0.37
C LEU A 217 12.45 -7.02 -0.55
N SER A 218 13.68 -6.51 -0.71
CA SER A 218 13.94 -5.07 -0.82
C SER A 218 13.59 -4.51 -2.21
N PRO A 219 12.58 -3.62 -2.33
CA PRO A 219 12.37 -2.85 -3.55
C PRO A 219 13.51 -1.86 -3.79
N GLN A 220 14.12 -1.31 -2.73
CA GLN A 220 15.25 -0.39 -2.81
C GLN A 220 16.45 -1.02 -3.53
N ASN A 221 16.70 -2.32 -3.31
CA ASN A 221 17.75 -3.04 -4.01
C ASN A 221 17.49 -3.06 -5.53
N LEU A 222 16.25 -3.28 -5.98
CA LEU A 222 15.89 -3.16 -7.39
C LEU A 222 16.07 -1.72 -7.89
N ILE A 223 15.54 -0.73 -7.17
CA ILE A 223 15.58 0.68 -7.55
C ILE A 223 17.03 1.17 -7.76
N SER A 224 17.94 0.82 -6.84
CA SER A 224 19.34 1.28 -6.89
C SER A 224 20.25 0.43 -7.77
N CYS A 225 19.94 -0.85 -8.00
CA CYS A 225 20.89 -1.78 -8.62
C CYS A 225 20.43 -2.40 -9.95
N CYS A 226 19.13 -2.38 -10.25
CA CYS A 226 18.60 -2.91 -11.49
C CYS A 226 18.97 -1.97 -12.65
N ALA A 227 19.99 -2.37 -13.41
CA ALA A 227 20.52 -1.70 -14.61
C ALA A 227 20.99 -0.25 -14.40
N LYS A 228 22.19 -0.10 -13.80
CA LYS A 228 23.06 1.09 -13.84
C LYS A 228 22.32 2.41 -14.15
N ASN A 229 21.58 2.91 -13.15
CA ASN A 229 21.11 4.30 -13.00
C ASN A 229 20.69 5.06 -14.25
N ARG A 230 19.60 4.66 -14.91
CA ARG A 230 18.91 5.62 -15.80
C ARG A 230 17.58 6.13 -15.25
N HIS A 231 16.82 5.32 -14.51
CA HIS A 231 15.45 5.70 -14.17
C HIS A 231 14.95 5.35 -12.76
N GLY A 232 15.72 4.72 -11.86
CA GLY A 232 15.40 4.43 -10.43
C GLY A 232 13.98 4.78 -9.95
N CYS A 233 13.82 5.96 -9.33
CA CYS A 233 12.55 6.51 -8.82
C CYS A 233 11.74 7.33 -9.85
N SER A 234 12.10 7.27 -11.13
CA SER A 234 11.44 7.94 -12.25
C SER A 234 10.61 6.98 -13.09
N SER A 235 11.09 5.75 -13.29
CA SER A 235 10.36 4.65 -13.93
C SER A 235 11.17 3.36 -13.93
N GLY A 236 10.52 2.24 -14.26
CA GLY A 236 11.22 0.98 -14.51
C GLY A 236 10.36 -0.06 -15.21
N SER A 237 11.02 -1.15 -15.60
CA SER A 237 10.43 -2.19 -16.43
C SER A 237 10.38 -3.51 -15.68
N ILE A 238 9.21 -4.15 -15.66
CA ILE A 238 8.98 -5.38 -14.90
C ILE A 238 9.78 -6.57 -15.46
N ASP A 239 9.99 -6.63 -16.78
CA ASP A 239 10.84 -7.65 -17.41
C ASP A 239 12.29 -7.60 -16.89
N ARG A 240 12.88 -6.41 -16.84
CA ARG A 240 14.22 -6.18 -16.31
C ARG A 240 14.29 -6.48 -14.83
N ALA A 241 13.25 -6.15 -14.07
CA ALA A 241 13.17 -6.43 -12.65
C ALA A 241 13.21 -7.95 -12.37
N TRP A 242 12.37 -8.73 -13.05
CA TRP A 242 12.39 -10.19 -12.94
C TRP A 242 13.69 -10.82 -13.43
N TRP A 243 14.25 -10.32 -14.55
CA TRP A 243 15.55 -10.78 -15.03
C TRP A 243 16.69 -10.46 -14.06
N TYR A 244 16.62 -9.30 -13.40
CA TYR A 244 17.56 -8.93 -12.35
C TYR A 244 17.41 -9.87 -11.15
N LEU A 245 16.19 -10.11 -10.67
CA LEU A 245 15.93 -11.03 -9.56
C LEU A 245 16.44 -12.45 -9.86
N ARG A 246 16.25 -12.95 -11.09
CA ARG A 246 16.83 -14.24 -11.52
C ARG A 246 18.36 -14.23 -11.50
N LYS A 247 18.98 -13.27 -12.20
CA LYS A 247 20.44 -13.24 -12.42
C LYS A 247 21.22 -12.74 -11.22
N ARG A 248 20.62 -11.90 -10.38
CA ARG A 248 21.29 -11.15 -9.32
C ARG A 248 20.67 -11.34 -7.95
N GLY A 249 19.39 -11.63 -7.90
CA GLY A 249 18.68 -11.77 -6.64
C GLY A 249 18.57 -10.46 -5.89
N LEU A 250 17.85 -10.49 -4.78
CA LEU A 250 17.64 -9.35 -3.89
C LEU A 250 17.96 -9.73 -2.46
N VAL A 251 18.35 -8.74 -1.67
CA VAL A 251 18.35 -8.87 -0.20
C VAL A 251 16.97 -8.60 0.39
N SER A 252 16.80 -8.90 1.68
CA SER A 252 15.58 -8.58 2.40
C SER A 252 15.37 -7.06 2.52
N HIS A 253 14.11 -6.65 2.69
CA HIS A 253 13.75 -5.27 3.01
C HIS A 253 14.36 -4.81 4.34
N ALA A 254 14.49 -5.71 5.31
CA ALA A 254 15.21 -5.43 6.57
C ALA A 254 16.70 -5.11 6.31
N CYS A 255 17.34 -5.77 5.34
CA CYS A 255 18.74 -5.53 4.99
C CYS A 255 18.91 -4.23 4.19
N TYR A 256 18.02 -3.93 3.26
CA TYR A 256 18.09 -2.70 2.47
C TYR A 256 16.71 -2.01 2.44
N PRO A 257 16.35 -1.28 3.50
CA PRO A 257 15.04 -0.65 3.61
C PRO A 257 14.87 0.49 2.61
N PHE A 258 13.62 0.75 2.24
CA PHE A 258 13.28 1.92 1.42
C PHE A 258 13.18 3.15 2.32
N LEU A 259 14.15 4.06 2.21
CA LEU A 259 14.21 5.29 3.00
C LEU A 259 14.12 6.50 2.06
N LYS A 260 13.14 7.37 2.29
CA LYS A 260 12.88 8.56 1.47
C LYS A 260 14.05 9.55 1.46
N ASP A 261 14.83 9.59 2.54
CA ASP A 261 15.86 10.61 2.77
C ASP A 261 17.27 10.17 2.34
N GLN A 262 17.38 9.09 1.54
CA GLN A 262 18.59 8.87 0.77
C GLN A 262 18.66 9.99 -0.27
N ASN A 263 19.31 11.09 0.12
CA ASN A 263 19.71 12.21 -0.72
C ASN A 263 19.89 11.71 -2.15
N THR A 264 19.06 12.20 -3.06
CA THR A 264 18.97 11.86 -4.48
C THR A 264 20.30 11.98 -5.25
N THR A 265 21.37 12.38 -4.56
CA THR A 265 22.74 12.50 -5.03
C THR A 265 23.54 11.21 -4.96
N ASN A 266 23.14 10.19 -4.18
CA ASN A 266 23.81 8.88 -4.15
C ASN A 266 22.87 7.73 -4.51
N ASN A 267 22.41 7.71 -5.76
CA ASN A 267 21.77 6.55 -6.42
C ASN A 267 22.73 5.34 -6.55
N ALA A 268 23.80 5.25 -5.76
CA ALA A 268 24.75 4.17 -5.85
C ALA A 268 24.12 2.87 -5.35
N CYS A 269 24.28 1.81 -6.13
CA CYS A 269 23.91 0.46 -5.70
C CYS A 269 24.76 0.05 -4.49
N ALA A 270 24.16 0.04 -3.29
CA ALA A 270 24.84 -0.38 -2.07
C ALA A 270 24.96 -1.91 -1.96
N MET A 271 24.00 -2.65 -2.55
CA MET A 271 23.90 -4.11 -2.44
C MET A 271 24.00 -4.81 -3.80
N ALA A 272 25.23 -5.17 -4.17
CA ALA A 272 25.50 -6.02 -5.33
C ALA A 272 25.69 -7.49 -4.90
N SER A 273 25.58 -8.40 -5.87
CA SER A 273 25.80 -9.84 -5.65
C SER A 273 26.83 -10.42 -6.62
N ARG A 274 27.59 -11.40 -6.11
CA ARG A 274 28.57 -12.22 -6.84
C ARG A 274 28.13 -13.69 -6.88
N SER A 275 28.44 -14.38 -7.99
CA SER A 275 28.16 -15.82 -8.14
C SER A 275 29.25 -16.62 -7.42
N ASP A 276 28.90 -17.74 -6.81
CA ASP A 276 29.86 -18.71 -6.25
C ASP A 276 30.36 -19.74 -7.28
N GLY A 277 29.96 -19.60 -8.55
CA GLY A 277 30.30 -20.54 -9.63
C GLY A 277 29.36 -21.75 -9.72
N ARG A 278 28.53 -22.02 -8.70
CA ARG A 278 27.53 -23.10 -8.65
C ARG A 278 26.10 -22.59 -8.78
N GLY A 279 25.94 -21.32 -9.14
CA GLY A 279 24.64 -20.67 -9.35
C GLY A 279 24.06 -19.98 -8.11
N LYS A 280 24.64 -20.20 -6.92
CA LYS A 280 24.26 -19.47 -5.71
C LYS A 280 24.91 -18.10 -5.72
N ARG A 281 24.20 -17.09 -5.21
CA ARG A 281 24.73 -15.73 -5.13
C ARG A 281 24.87 -15.26 -3.70
N HIS A 282 25.91 -14.47 -3.47
CA HIS A 282 26.21 -13.88 -2.18
C HIS A 282 26.34 -12.37 -2.32
N ALA A 283 25.85 -11.65 -1.32
CA ALA A 283 26.03 -10.21 -1.25
C ALA A 283 27.54 -9.88 -1.19
N THR A 284 27.95 -8.81 -1.86
CA THR A 284 29.34 -8.38 -1.89
C THR A 284 29.75 -7.58 -0.66
N LYS A 285 28.76 -7.02 0.06
CA LYS A 285 28.92 -6.16 1.23
C LYS A 285 27.90 -6.53 2.33
N PRO A 286 28.12 -6.15 3.60
CA PRO A 286 27.08 -6.17 4.62
C PRO A 286 25.89 -5.28 4.26
N CYS A 287 24.78 -5.43 4.97
CA CYS A 287 23.61 -4.58 4.80
C CYS A 287 23.95 -3.09 4.96
N PRO A 288 23.31 -2.16 4.22
CA PRO A 288 23.60 -0.73 4.34
C PRO A 288 23.13 -0.12 5.66
N ASN A 289 22.30 -0.84 6.42
CA ASN A 289 21.96 -0.49 7.79
C ASN A 289 22.73 -1.38 8.79
N ASN A 290 22.79 -0.91 10.03
CA ASN A 290 23.49 -1.55 11.14
C ASN A 290 22.62 -2.51 11.97
N ILE A 291 21.34 -2.69 11.61
CA ILE A 291 20.37 -3.48 12.36
C ILE A 291 20.35 -4.93 11.86
N GLU A 292 20.16 -5.11 10.56
CA GLU A 292 20.09 -6.42 9.93
C GLU A 292 21.50 -6.94 9.61
N LYS A 293 21.83 -8.10 10.16
CA LYS A 293 23.12 -8.77 9.91
C LYS A 293 23.05 -9.70 8.70
N SER A 294 21.86 -10.21 8.38
CA SER A 294 21.65 -11.15 7.28
C SER A 294 21.55 -10.42 5.94
N ASN A 295 22.60 -10.53 5.13
CA ASN A 295 22.64 -10.05 3.75
C ASN A 295 22.34 -11.16 2.71
N ARG A 296 21.48 -12.13 3.08
CA ARG A 296 21.12 -13.25 2.20
C ARG A 296 20.55 -12.75 0.88
N ILE A 297 20.98 -13.37 -0.22
CA ILE A 297 20.44 -13.11 -1.56
C ILE A 297 19.37 -14.15 -1.88
N TYR A 298 18.21 -13.65 -2.30
CA TYR A 298 17.05 -14.44 -2.72
C TYR A 298 16.90 -14.35 -4.24
N GLN A 299 16.69 -15.49 -4.91
CA GLN A 299 16.59 -15.60 -6.36
C GLN A 299 15.29 -16.29 -6.77
N CYS A 300 14.89 -16.06 -8.02
CA CYS A 300 13.78 -16.75 -8.67
C CYS A 300 14.22 -17.41 -9.97
N SER A 301 13.40 -18.33 -10.46
CA SER A 301 13.44 -18.90 -11.80
C SER A 301 13.32 -17.79 -12.87
N PRO A 302 13.50 -18.12 -14.16
CA PRO A 302 13.02 -17.25 -15.22
C PRO A 302 11.54 -16.88 -14.99
N PRO A 303 11.15 -15.61 -15.24
CA PRO A 303 9.74 -15.24 -15.22
C PRO A 303 9.00 -15.90 -16.38
N TYR A 304 7.73 -16.21 -16.16
CA TYR A 304 6.82 -16.69 -17.19
C TYR A 304 5.54 -15.86 -17.19
N ARG A 305 4.89 -15.82 -18.35
CA ARG A 305 3.59 -15.17 -18.53
C ARG A 305 2.50 -16.18 -18.24
N VAL A 306 1.61 -15.84 -17.32
CA VAL A 306 0.38 -16.62 -17.05
C VAL A 306 -0.65 -16.21 -18.09
N SER A 307 -1.50 -17.15 -18.51
CA SER A 307 -2.56 -16.84 -19.45
C SER A 307 -3.46 -15.71 -18.97
N SER A 308 -3.91 -14.86 -19.90
CA SER A 308 -4.87 -13.79 -19.63
C SER A 308 -6.29 -14.30 -19.34
N ASN A 309 -6.52 -15.62 -19.42
CA ASN A 309 -7.79 -16.22 -19.03
C ASN A 309 -8.01 -16.13 -17.51
N GLU A 310 -9.16 -15.57 -17.10
CA GLU A 310 -9.61 -15.44 -15.70
C GLU A 310 -9.34 -16.71 -14.87
N THR A 311 -9.72 -17.87 -15.40
CA THR A 311 -9.62 -19.17 -14.70
C THR A 311 -8.16 -19.58 -14.49
N GLU A 312 -7.29 -19.31 -15.47
CA GLU A 312 -5.87 -19.67 -15.39
C GLU A 312 -5.12 -18.78 -14.39
N ILE A 313 -5.49 -17.49 -14.32
CA ILE A 313 -4.99 -16.58 -13.28
C ILE A 313 -5.41 -17.07 -11.90
N MET A 314 -6.67 -17.47 -11.73
CA MET A 314 -7.18 -18.03 -10.46
C MET A 314 -6.41 -19.30 -10.07
N LYS A 315 -6.22 -20.25 -11.00
CA LYS A 315 -5.45 -21.48 -10.77
C LYS A 315 -4.02 -21.17 -10.36
N GLU A 316 -3.36 -20.25 -11.04
CA GLU A 316 -1.99 -19.88 -10.70
C GLU A 316 -1.89 -19.30 -9.28
N ILE A 317 -2.82 -18.40 -8.91
CA ILE A 317 -2.83 -17.78 -7.59
C ILE A 317 -3.09 -18.82 -6.48
N ILE A 318 -4.07 -19.71 -6.65
CA ILE A 318 -4.40 -20.71 -5.61
C ILE A 318 -3.34 -21.79 -5.47
N HIS A 319 -2.62 -22.15 -6.53
CA HIS A 319 -1.58 -23.18 -6.44
C HIS A 319 -0.24 -22.61 -6.00
N ASN A 320 0.16 -21.47 -6.56
CA ASN A 320 1.54 -21.00 -6.50
C ASN A 320 1.70 -19.65 -5.76
N GLY A 321 0.59 -19.04 -5.35
CA GLY A 321 0.58 -17.77 -4.61
C GLY A 321 0.45 -16.55 -5.52
N PRO A 322 0.51 -15.34 -4.91
CA PRO A 322 0.27 -14.07 -5.59
C PRO A 322 1.03 -13.89 -6.91
N VAL A 323 0.47 -13.13 -7.84
CA VAL A 323 1.07 -12.83 -9.16
C VAL A 323 1.20 -11.32 -9.36
N GLN A 324 2.10 -10.91 -10.26
CA GLN A 324 2.21 -9.52 -10.66
C GLN A 324 1.27 -9.25 -11.83
N ALA A 325 0.50 -8.17 -11.77
CA ALA A 325 -0.25 -7.65 -12.90
C ALA A 325 0.17 -6.22 -13.22
N ILE A 326 -0.15 -5.80 -14.43
CA ILE A 326 -0.15 -4.39 -14.81
C ILE A 326 -1.59 -3.90 -14.95
N MET A 327 -1.81 -2.62 -14.76
CA MET A 327 -3.08 -1.97 -15.08
C MET A 327 -2.85 -0.55 -15.61
N GLN A 328 -3.84 -0.03 -16.32
CA GLN A 328 -3.97 1.39 -16.64
C GLN A 328 -4.70 2.11 -15.52
N VAL A 329 -4.06 3.13 -14.94
CA VAL A 329 -4.64 3.93 -13.88
C VAL A 329 -5.27 5.19 -14.46
N HIS A 330 -6.47 5.47 -14.01
CA HIS A 330 -7.23 6.66 -14.37
C HIS A 330 -7.25 7.65 -13.19
N GLU A 331 -7.70 8.89 -13.44
CA GLU A 331 -7.75 9.97 -12.46
C GLU A 331 -8.66 9.67 -11.26
N ASP A 332 -9.75 8.95 -11.50
CA ASP A 332 -10.71 8.55 -10.48
C ASP A 332 -10.12 7.53 -9.48
N PHE A 333 -9.18 6.69 -9.93
CA PHE A 333 -8.54 5.67 -9.11
C PHE A 333 -7.72 6.25 -7.94
N PHE A 334 -7.14 7.44 -8.09
CA PHE A 334 -6.43 8.10 -6.98
C PHE A 334 -7.34 8.33 -5.76
N HIS A 335 -8.65 8.45 -6.00
CA HIS A 335 -9.64 8.69 -4.97
C HIS A 335 -10.30 7.40 -4.45
N TYR A 336 -9.99 6.22 -5.00
CA TYR A 336 -10.60 4.97 -4.57
C TYR A 336 -10.50 4.77 -3.04
N LYS A 337 -11.62 4.47 -2.39
CA LYS A 337 -11.68 4.17 -0.96
C LYS A 337 -12.11 2.75 -0.64
N SER A 338 -13.23 2.30 -1.21
CA SER A 338 -13.74 0.95 -0.99
C SER A 338 -14.71 0.52 -2.08
N GLY A 339 -15.02 -0.77 -2.15
CA GLY A 339 -15.94 -1.36 -3.14
C GLY A 339 -15.22 -1.93 -4.36
N ILE A 340 -15.96 -2.28 -5.41
CA ILE A 340 -15.39 -2.90 -6.62
C ILE A 340 -15.12 -1.79 -7.63
N TYR A 341 -13.84 -1.43 -7.78
CA TYR A 341 -13.40 -0.41 -8.72
C TYR A 341 -13.74 -0.79 -10.15
N ARG A 342 -14.26 0.20 -10.87
CA ARG A 342 -14.47 0.25 -12.30
C ARG A 342 -14.31 1.69 -12.72
N HIS A 343 -13.52 1.95 -13.75
CA HIS A 343 -13.31 3.30 -14.23
C HIS A 343 -14.64 3.92 -14.68
N VAL A 344 -14.91 5.14 -14.20
CA VAL A 344 -16.07 5.93 -14.61
C VAL A 344 -15.58 6.96 -15.62
N THR A 345 -16.02 6.82 -16.87
CA THR A 345 -15.61 7.73 -17.95
C THR A 345 -16.11 9.14 -17.65
N SER A 346 -15.20 10.09 -17.49
CA SER A 346 -15.53 11.52 -17.56
C SER A 346 -15.76 11.90 -19.02
N THR A 347 -16.72 12.80 -19.29
CA THR A 347 -17.05 13.34 -20.63
C THR A 347 -15.92 14.16 -21.26
N ASN A 348 -14.81 14.37 -20.53
CA ASN A 348 -13.68 15.14 -21.01
C ASN A 348 -12.76 14.25 -21.85
N GLU A 349 -12.39 14.76 -23.03
CA GLU A 349 -11.50 14.09 -23.97
C GLU A 349 -10.27 13.51 -23.26
N LYS A 350 -9.96 12.24 -23.56
CA LYS A 350 -8.74 11.58 -23.08
C LYS A 350 -7.56 12.44 -23.48
N SER A 351 -6.98 13.16 -22.52
CA SER A 351 -5.77 13.93 -22.79
C SER A 351 -4.66 12.94 -23.18
N GLU A 352 -4.33 12.90 -24.46
CA GLU A 352 -3.24 12.06 -25.02
C GLU A 352 -1.92 12.28 -24.27
N LYS A 353 -1.78 13.46 -23.63
CA LYS A 353 -0.65 13.85 -22.77
C LYS A 353 -0.32 12.80 -21.69
N TYR A 354 -1.31 12.12 -21.10
CA TYR A 354 -1.07 11.24 -19.95
C TYR A 354 -1.03 9.75 -20.28
N GLN A 355 -1.37 9.34 -21.50
CA GLN A 355 -1.43 7.92 -21.89
C GLN A 355 -0.11 7.15 -21.63
N LYS A 356 1.04 7.84 -21.72
CA LYS A 356 2.35 7.24 -21.49
C LYS A 356 2.69 7.01 -20.00
N LEU A 357 1.97 7.64 -19.07
CA LEU A 357 2.26 7.61 -17.63
C LEU A 357 1.31 6.71 -16.84
N GLN A 358 0.22 6.20 -17.45
CA GLN A 358 -0.87 5.51 -16.77
C GLN A 358 -0.57 4.06 -16.37
N THR A 359 0.55 3.48 -16.80
CA THR A 359 0.86 2.09 -16.50
C THR A 359 1.38 1.91 -15.07
N HIS A 360 0.73 1.04 -14.31
CA HIS A 360 1.03 0.72 -12.92
C HIS A 360 1.16 -0.79 -12.72
N ALA A 361 2.08 -1.22 -11.86
CA ALA A 361 2.26 -2.64 -11.55
C ALA A 361 1.83 -2.94 -10.11
N VAL A 362 1.04 -3.99 -9.93
CA VAL A 362 0.38 -4.35 -8.68
C VAL A 362 0.51 -5.85 -8.40
N LYS A 363 0.15 -6.27 -7.19
CA LYS A 363 0.17 -7.69 -6.78
C LYS A 363 -1.26 -8.21 -6.62
N LEU A 364 -1.67 -9.19 -7.42
CA LEU A 364 -2.96 -9.89 -7.24
C LEU A 364 -2.79 -10.96 -6.17
N THR A 365 -3.64 -10.91 -5.14
CA THR A 365 -3.55 -11.77 -3.96
C THR A 365 -4.76 -12.69 -3.77
N GLY A 366 -5.83 -12.49 -4.54
CA GLY A 366 -7.05 -13.27 -4.40
C GLY A 366 -8.19 -12.77 -5.27
N TRP A 367 -9.37 -13.32 -5.05
CA TRP A 367 -10.60 -12.94 -5.74
C TRP A 367 -11.82 -13.17 -4.86
N GLY A 368 -12.93 -12.62 -5.28
CA GLY A 368 -14.22 -12.90 -4.67
C GLY A 368 -15.38 -12.68 -5.62
N THR A 369 -16.56 -12.97 -5.10
CA THR A 369 -17.83 -12.71 -5.75
C THR A 369 -18.78 -12.15 -4.70
N LEU A 370 -19.38 -10.99 -4.96
CA LEU A 370 -20.42 -10.40 -4.12
C LEU A 370 -21.75 -10.43 -4.86
N ARG A 371 -22.86 -10.47 -4.11
CA ARG A 371 -24.19 -10.25 -4.69
C ARG A 371 -24.46 -8.74 -4.65
N GLY A 372 -24.54 -8.10 -5.81
CA GLY A 372 -24.91 -6.69 -5.93
C GLY A 372 -26.38 -6.46 -5.58
N ALA A 373 -26.79 -5.19 -5.49
CA ALA A 373 -28.13 -4.77 -5.08
C ALA A 373 -29.28 -5.34 -5.92
N GLN A 374 -29.00 -5.71 -7.18
CA GLN A 374 -29.96 -6.32 -8.11
C GLN A 374 -29.90 -7.86 -8.13
N GLY A 375 -29.21 -8.48 -7.17
CA GLY A 375 -28.98 -9.93 -7.11
C GLY A 375 -27.97 -10.47 -8.13
N ARG A 376 -27.34 -9.59 -8.94
CA ARG A 376 -26.29 -9.98 -9.89
C ARG A 376 -25.00 -10.31 -9.14
N LYS A 377 -24.34 -11.41 -9.51
CA LYS A 377 -23.02 -11.77 -9.00
C LYS A 377 -21.96 -10.85 -9.62
N GLU A 378 -21.32 -10.04 -8.80
CA GLU A 378 -20.18 -9.19 -9.18
C GLU A 378 -18.88 -9.85 -8.74
N LYS A 379 -18.05 -10.18 -9.73
CA LYS A 379 -16.74 -10.79 -9.54
C LYS A 379 -15.68 -9.70 -9.36
N PHE A 380 -14.73 -9.90 -8.45
CA PHE A 380 -13.61 -8.98 -8.29
C PHE A 380 -12.30 -9.71 -8.03
N TRP A 381 -11.19 -9.06 -8.37
CA TRP A 381 -9.85 -9.37 -7.90
C TRP A 381 -9.57 -8.60 -6.62
N ILE A 382 -8.74 -9.18 -5.73
CA ILE A 382 -8.17 -8.52 -4.56
C ILE A 382 -6.72 -8.21 -4.88
N VAL A 383 -6.36 -6.94 -4.77
CA VAL A 383 -5.09 -6.43 -5.26
C VAL A 383 -4.41 -5.62 -4.18
N ALA A 384 -3.14 -5.93 -3.90
CA ALA A 384 -2.27 -5.14 -3.04
C ALA A 384 -1.62 -4.02 -3.86
N ASN A 385 -1.82 -2.77 -3.44
CA ASN A 385 -1.18 -1.60 -4.02
C ASN A 385 0.20 -1.37 -3.36
N SER A 386 0.93 -0.35 -3.81
CA SER A 386 2.20 0.10 -3.26
C SER A 386 2.16 1.54 -2.72
N TRP A 387 0.98 2.01 -2.30
CA TRP A 387 0.76 3.38 -1.75
C TRP A 387 0.51 3.39 -0.24
N GLY A 388 0.91 2.32 0.45
CA GLY A 388 0.77 2.18 1.90
C GLY A 388 -0.65 1.91 2.38
N ASN A 389 -0.75 1.60 3.67
CA ASN A 389 -1.98 1.11 4.31
C ASN A 389 -3.04 2.19 4.52
N SER A 390 -2.68 3.47 4.42
CA SER A 390 -3.65 4.57 4.57
C SER A 390 -4.55 4.74 3.35
N TRP A 391 -4.19 4.15 2.21
CA TRP A 391 -4.93 4.23 0.96
C TRP A 391 -5.89 3.04 0.78
N GLY A 392 -7.07 3.29 0.23
CA GLY A 392 -8.05 2.26 -0.09
C GLY A 392 -8.51 1.45 1.13
N GLU A 393 -8.55 0.14 0.92
CA GLU A 393 -8.95 -0.89 1.89
C GLU A 393 -7.70 -1.42 2.61
N ASN A 394 -7.08 -0.58 3.45
CA ASN A 394 -5.84 -0.89 4.17
C ASN A 394 -4.64 -1.20 3.24
N GLY A 395 -4.49 -0.42 2.16
CA GLY A 395 -3.48 -0.58 1.12
C GLY A 395 -3.87 -1.57 0.01
N TYR A 396 -5.06 -2.15 0.10
CA TYR A 396 -5.64 -3.00 -0.93
C TYR A 396 -6.76 -2.27 -1.69
N PHE A 397 -7.12 -2.83 -2.83
CA PHE A 397 -8.33 -2.47 -3.55
C PHE A 397 -8.95 -3.72 -4.18
N ARG A 398 -10.23 -3.60 -4.51
CA ARG A 398 -10.96 -4.59 -5.31
C ARG A 398 -11.27 -3.98 -6.66
N ILE A 399 -11.07 -4.74 -7.72
CA ILE A 399 -11.30 -4.32 -9.11
C ILE A 399 -12.12 -5.38 -9.84
N LEU A 400 -12.99 -4.95 -10.75
CA LEU A 400 -13.88 -5.83 -11.51
C LEU A 400 -13.08 -6.93 -12.26
N ARG A 401 -13.53 -8.18 -12.11
CA ARG A 401 -12.88 -9.38 -12.66
C ARG A 401 -13.69 -9.99 -13.82
N GLY A 402 -12.99 -10.53 -14.81
CA GLY A 402 -13.54 -11.27 -15.95
C GLY A 402 -13.86 -10.42 -17.16
N VAL A 403 -13.51 -9.13 -17.12
CA VAL A 403 -13.75 -8.16 -18.21
C VAL A 403 -12.49 -7.37 -18.57
N ASN A 404 -11.32 -7.76 -18.03
CA ASN A 404 -10.06 -7.05 -18.18
C ASN A 404 -10.16 -5.55 -17.86
N GLU A 405 -10.85 -5.21 -16.76
CA GLU A 405 -11.02 -3.83 -16.30
C GLU A 405 -9.66 -3.17 -16.10
N SER A 406 -9.47 -1.97 -16.67
CA SER A 406 -8.19 -1.25 -16.63
C SER A 406 -6.99 -2.10 -17.10
N ASP A 407 -7.16 -3.02 -18.05
CA ASP A 407 -6.12 -3.93 -18.54
C ASP A 407 -5.51 -4.88 -17.46
N ILE A 408 -6.17 -5.07 -16.31
CA ILE A 408 -5.62 -5.82 -15.16
C ILE A 408 -5.31 -7.31 -15.46
N GLU A 409 -5.99 -7.92 -16.44
CA GLU A 409 -5.83 -9.34 -16.82
C GLU A 409 -4.90 -9.52 -18.03
N LYS A 410 -4.48 -8.41 -18.67
CA LYS A 410 -3.75 -8.41 -19.94
C LYS A 410 -2.35 -8.98 -19.87
N LEU A 411 -1.65 -8.73 -18.76
CA LEU A 411 -0.29 -9.23 -18.56
C LEU A 411 -0.08 -9.62 -17.10
N ILE A 412 -0.06 -10.93 -16.88
CA ILE A 412 0.21 -11.53 -15.58
C ILE A 412 1.57 -12.20 -15.64
N ILE A 413 2.47 -11.82 -14.73
CA ILE A 413 3.82 -12.37 -14.61
C ILE A 413 3.99 -13.08 -13.27
N ALA A 414 4.64 -14.22 -13.33
CA ALA A 414 4.98 -15.05 -12.20
C ALA A 414 6.39 -15.62 -12.34
N ALA A 415 6.94 -16.12 -11.24
CA ALA A 415 8.19 -16.88 -11.21
C ALA A 415 8.17 -17.86 -10.03
N TRP A 416 9.03 -18.86 -10.05
CA TRP A 416 9.27 -19.75 -8.92
C TRP A 416 10.43 -19.23 -8.07
N GLY A 417 10.35 -19.33 -6.75
CA GLY A 417 11.48 -19.16 -5.85
C GLY A 417 12.55 -20.20 -6.14
N GLN A 418 13.81 -19.76 -6.28
CA GLN A 418 14.93 -20.67 -6.48
C GLN A 418 15.40 -21.16 -5.11
N LEU A 419 15.05 -22.40 -4.77
CA LEU A 419 15.55 -23.10 -3.59
C LEU A 419 16.83 -23.83 -3.99
N THR A 420 17.97 -23.59 -3.33
CA THR A 420 19.21 -24.31 -3.65
C THR A 420 19.24 -25.65 -2.90
N SER A 421 19.84 -26.70 -3.46
CA SER A 421 19.92 -28.03 -2.82
C SER A 421 20.65 -28.02 -1.47
N SER A 422 21.54 -27.05 -1.24
CA SER A 422 22.13 -26.78 0.09
C SER A 422 21.14 -26.26 1.14
N ASP A 423 19.89 -26.01 0.72
CA ASP A 423 18.78 -25.57 1.55
C ASP A 423 17.73 -26.69 1.76
N GLU A 424 17.96 -27.93 1.30
CA GLU A 424 17.19 -29.10 1.74
C GLU A 424 17.77 -29.61 3.09
N PRO A 425 16.91 -30.07 4.03
CA PRO A 425 17.34 -30.51 5.36
C PRO A 425 18.21 -31.77 5.35
#